data_AF-A0A7K4IK56-F1
#
_entry.id   AF-A0A7K4IK56-F1
#
_cell.length_a   1.000
_cell.length_b   1.000
_cell.length_c   1.000
_cell.angle_alpha   90.00
_cell.angle_beta   90.00
_cell.angle_gamma   90.00
#
_symmetry.space_group_name_H-M   'P 1'
#
loop_
_entity.id
_entity.type
_entity.pdbx_description
1 polymer ?
#
loop_
_entity_poly.entity_id
_entity_poly.type
_entity_poly.pdbx_seq_one_letter_code
_entity_poly.pdbx_strand_id
1 'polypeptide(L)' 'MPKSLTHRVRIVVDERERASLVPNFLSDLGGKAGLCSASDVAVERKTVSDFVSSIYDGRLFKQLAELH' A
#
# COMPACT_ATOMS: atom_id res chain seq x y z
N MET A 1 -8.08 27.26 -21.66
CA MET A 1 -6.96 26.28 -21.65
C MET A 1 -7.34 25.14 -20.72
N PRO A 2 -7.31 23.87 -21.16
CA PRO A 2 -7.58 22.77 -20.23
C PRO A 2 -6.39 22.67 -19.25
N LYS A 3 -6.68 22.74 -17.95
CA LYS A 3 -5.68 22.44 -16.91
C LYS A 3 -5.29 20.97 -17.09
N SER A 4 -4.03 20.72 -17.45
CA SER A 4 -3.46 19.37 -17.38
C SER A 4 -3.51 18.92 -15.91
N LEU A 5 -4.41 18.00 -15.60
CA LEU A 5 -4.61 17.45 -14.26
C LEU A 5 -3.58 16.35 -14.00
N THR A 6 -2.29 16.67 -13.99
CA THR A 6 -1.26 15.77 -13.48
C THR A 6 -1.31 15.76 -11.95
N HIS A 7 -2.38 15.19 -11.38
CA HIS A 7 -2.48 14.97 -9.94
C HIS A 7 -1.43 13.94 -9.52
N ARG A 8 -0.29 14.43 -9.03
CA ARG A 8 0.70 13.56 -8.40
C ARG A 8 0.09 12.99 -7.13
N VAL A 9 -0.07 11.67 -7.10
CA VAL A 9 -0.54 10.94 -5.92
C VAL A 9 0.66 10.71 -4.99
N ARG A 10 0.49 11.06 -3.72
CA ARG A 10 1.47 10.71 -2.68
C ARG A 10 1.03 9.39 -2.05
N ILE A 11 1.93 8.42 -2.04
CA ILE A 11 1.68 7.09 -1.45
C ILE A 11 2.61 6.93 -0.27
N VAL A 12 2.07 6.50 0.84
CA VAL A 12 2.82 6.25 2.07
C VAL A 12 3.07 4.76 2.13
N VAL A 13 4.33 4.37 2.29
CA VAL A 13 4.77 2.99 2.21
C VAL A 13 5.39 2.62 3.56
N ASP A 14 4.96 1.50 4.13
CA ASP A 14 5.58 0.92 5.32
C ASP A 14 7.04 0.53 5.02
N GLU A 15 7.98 0.77 5.95
CA GLU A 15 9.40 0.48 5.72
C GLU A 15 9.65 -1.00 5.36
N ARG A 16 8.80 -1.92 5.85
CA ARG A 16 8.88 -3.36 5.51
C ARG A 16 8.65 -3.62 4.02
N GLU A 17 7.86 -2.79 3.35
CA GLU A 17 7.60 -2.90 1.90
C GLU A 17 8.76 -2.40 1.04
N ARG A 18 9.77 -1.74 1.63
CA ARG A 18 10.99 -1.29 0.92
C ARG A 18 11.80 -2.44 0.34
N ALA A 19 11.72 -3.62 0.95
CA ALA A 19 12.37 -4.83 0.43
C ALA A 19 11.70 -5.36 -0.84
N SER A 20 10.50 -4.89 -1.18
CA SER A 20 9.80 -5.24 -2.42
C SER A 20 10.15 -4.26 -3.56
N LEU A 21 9.87 -4.66 -4.80
CA LEU A 21 10.00 -3.78 -5.96
C LEU A 21 8.78 -2.86 -6.16
N VAL A 22 7.72 -3.02 -5.36
CA VAL A 22 6.46 -2.28 -5.53
C VAL A 22 6.63 -0.77 -5.38
N PRO A 23 7.38 -0.25 -4.38
CA PRO A 23 7.59 1.20 -4.25
C PRO A 23 8.26 1.82 -5.48
N ASN A 24 9.17 1.07 -6.13
CA ASN A 24 9.86 1.53 -7.35
C ASN A 24 8.87 1.62 -8.51
N PHE A 25 8.05 0.58 -8.73
CA PHE A 25 7.02 0.61 -9.77
C PHE A 25 5.99 1.71 -9.55
N LEU A 26 5.58 1.96 -8.30
CA LEU A 26 4.66 3.05 -7.97
C LEU A 26 5.30 4.42 -8.25
N SER A 27 6.61 4.57 -8.02
CA SER A 27 7.35 5.78 -8.36
C SER A 27 7.42 6.02 -9.87
N ASP A 28 7.67 4.96 -10.65
CA ASP A 28 7.74 5.03 -12.11
C ASP A 28 6.39 5.41 -12.74
N LEU A 29 5.28 5.02 -12.11
CA LEU A 29 3.92 5.40 -12.51
C LEU A 29 3.53 6.83 -12.11
N GLY A 30 4.45 7.60 -11.51
CA GLY A 30 4.22 9.00 -11.12
C GLY A 30 3.74 9.20 -9.68
N GLY A 31 3.71 8.14 -8.87
CA GLY A 31 3.53 8.23 -7.42
C GLY A 31 4.79 8.82 -6.76
N LYS A 32 4.63 9.61 -5.70
CA LYS A 32 5.75 9.95 -4.82
C LYS A 32 5.60 9.19 -3.50
N ALA A 33 6.56 8.32 -3.19
CA ALA A 33 6.67 7.70 -1.89
C ALA A 33 7.02 8.79 -0.85
N GLY A 34 6.22 8.93 0.21
CA GLY A 34 6.51 9.88 1.29
C GLY A 34 5.69 9.57 2.54
N LEU A 35 6.17 9.94 3.73
CA LEU A 35 5.43 9.72 4.98
C LEU A 35 4.21 10.64 5.09
N CYS A 36 3.03 10.06 5.33
CA CYS A 36 1.89 10.78 5.89
C CYS A 36 0.92 9.82 6.58
N SER A 37 0.31 10.27 7.68
CA SER A 37 -0.46 9.42 8.61
C SER A 37 -1.97 9.57 8.50
N ALA A 38 -2.49 10.13 7.40
CA ALA A 38 -3.92 10.40 7.23
C ALA A 38 -4.34 10.15 5.78
N SER A 39 -4.81 8.94 5.49
CA SER A 39 -5.52 8.58 4.26
C SER A 39 -6.66 7.64 4.60
N ASP A 40 -7.85 7.88 4.06
CA ASP A 40 -9.04 7.02 4.23
C ASP A 40 -8.90 5.67 3.51
N VAL A 41 -7.78 5.46 2.81
CA VAL A 41 -7.49 4.27 2.02
C VAL A 41 -6.14 3.71 2.47
N ALA A 42 -6.15 2.44 2.86
CA ALA A 42 -4.96 1.64 3.13
C ALA A 42 -4.93 0.43 2.19
N VAL A 43 -3.74 -0.03 1.83
CA VAL A 43 -3.53 -1.22 1.00
C VAL A 43 -2.57 -2.15 1.71
N GLU A 44 -3.03 -3.35 2.08
CA GLU A 44 -2.20 -4.43 2.60
C GLU A 44 -1.75 -5.32 1.43
N ARG A 45 -0.43 -5.42 1.22
CA ARG A 45 0.13 -6.32 0.21
C ARG A 45 0.34 -7.71 0.82
N LYS A 46 -0.20 -8.73 0.16
CA LYS A 46 0.01 -10.15 0.52
C LYS A 46 0.36 -10.98 -0.70
N THR A 47 1.32 -11.89 -0.53
CA THR A 47 1.54 -12.95 -1.52
C THR A 47 0.38 -13.95 -1.45
N VAL A 48 0.17 -14.73 -2.52
CA VAL A 48 -0.87 -15.78 -2.52
C VAL A 48 -0.66 -16.78 -1.39
N SER A 49 0.58 -17.22 -1.17
CA SER A 49 0.92 -18.14 -0.09
C SER A 49 0.66 -17.52 1.29
N ASP A 50 1.07 -16.27 1.53
CA ASP A 50 0.82 -15.61 2.81
C ASP A 50 -0.65 -15.34 3.05
N PHE A 51 -1.42 -15.07 2.00
CA PHE A 51 -2.87 -14.91 2.09
C PHE A 51 -3.53 -16.21 2.55
N VAL A 52 -3.27 -17.31 1.85
CA VAL A 52 -3.79 -18.64 2.21
C VAL A 52 -3.40 -19.02 3.63
N SER A 53 -2.11 -18.91 3.99
CA SER A 53 -1.64 -19.22 5.34
C SER A 53 -2.29 -18.33 6.40
N SER A 54 -2.49 -17.04 6.13
CA SER A 54 -3.11 -16.14 7.11
C SER A 54 -4.60 -16.38 7.37
N ILE A 55 -5.30 -17.05 6.45
CA ILE A 55 -6.67 -17.51 6.69
C ILE A 55 -6.64 -18.63 7.72
N TYR A 56 -5.78 -19.64 7.52
CA TYR A 56 -5.64 -20.76 8.44
C TYR A 56 -5.13 -20.34 9.82
N ASP A 57 -4.17 -19.42 9.87
CA ASP A 57 -3.59 -18.92 11.12
C ASP A 57 -4.50 -17.88 11.83
N GLY A 58 -5.64 -17.51 11.23
CA GLY A 58 -6.55 -16.48 11.73
C GLY A 58 -5.99 -15.04 11.68
N ARG A 59 -4.73 -14.85 11.26
CA ARG A 59 -4.05 -13.55 11.21
C ARG A 59 -4.75 -12.54 10.30
N LEU A 60 -5.35 -13.00 9.19
CA LEU A 60 -6.06 -12.12 8.26
C LEU A 60 -7.17 -11.32 8.96
N PHE A 61 -7.98 -12.00 9.78
CA PHE A 61 -9.11 -11.38 10.47
C PHE A 61 -8.66 -10.39 11.54
N LYS A 62 -7.57 -10.72 12.25
CA LYS A 62 -6.96 -9.80 13.21
C LYS A 62 -6.47 -8.53 12.53
N GLN A 63 -5.76 -8.65 11.40
CA GLN A 63 -5.27 -7.51 10.64
C GLN A 63 -6.43 -6.63 10.14
N LEU A 64 -7.51 -7.24 9.62
CA LEU A 64 -8.70 -6.50 9.19
C LEU A 64 -9.38 -5.75 10.34
N ALA A 65 -9.39 -6.31 11.55
CA ALA A 65 -9.93 -5.64 12.73
C ALA A 65 -9.03 -4.53 13.27
N GLU A 66 -7.74 -4.51 12.91
CA GLU A 66 -6.77 -3.47 13.30
C GLU A 66 -6.65 -2.36 12.24
N LEU A 67 -7.11 -2.61 11.02
CA LEU A 67 -7.30 -1.62 9.95
C LEU A 67 -8.57 -0.80 10.24
N HIS A 68 -8.44 0.26 11.04
CA HIS A 68 -9.49 1.26 11.34
C HIS A 68 -9.15 2.63 10.76
#